data_AF-A0A524Q312-F1
#
_entry.id   AF-A0A524Q312-F1
#
_cell.length_a   1.000
_cell.length_b   1.000
_cell.length_c   1.000
_cell.angle_alpha   90.00
_cell.angle_beta   90.00
_cell.angle_gamma   90.00
#
_symmetry.space_group_name_H-M   'P 1'
#
loop_
_entity.id
_entity.type
_entity.pdbx_description
1 polymer ?
#
loop_
_entity_poly.entity_id
_entity_poly.type
_entity_poly.pdbx_seq_one_letter_code
_entity_poly.pdbx_strand_id
1 'polypeptide(L)' 'VIVVLVTQIGVITPPVGINVYVVSGVARDVPLHLIFRGAMPFLLALIFGIVLLMIFPQLALFLPGLVK' A
#
# COMPACT_ATOMS: atom_id res chain seq x y z
N VAL A 1 11.04 0.74 6.85
CA VAL A 1 9.67 1.30 6.69
C VAL A 1 9.38 1.70 5.24
N ILE A 2 10.17 2.58 4.62
CA ILE A 2 9.90 3.03 3.23
C ILE A 2 9.86 1.89 2.21
N VAL A 3 10.81 0.95 2.26
CA VAL A 3 10.82 -0.24 1.39
C VAL A 3 9.51 -1.04 1.51
N VAL A 4 8.97 -1.21 2.72
CA VAL A 4 7.71 -1.93 2.95
C VAL A 4 6.52 -1.20 2.31
N LEU A 5 6.47 0.13 2.40
CA LEU A 5 5.42 0.94 1.78
C LEU A 5 5.48 0.88 0.24
N VAL A 6 6.68 0.93 -0.33
CA VAL A 6 6.88 0.79 -1.78
C VAL A 6 6.49 -0.61 -2.26
N THR A 7 6.86 -1.65 -1.52
CA THR A 7 6.43 -3.03 -1.81
C THR A 7 4.91 -3.17 -1.74
N GLN A 8 4.24 -2.51 -0.78
CA GLN A 8 2.77 -2.47 -0.69
C GLN A 8 2.12 -1.86 -1.92
N ILE A 9 2.67 -0.77 -2.45
CA ILE A 9 2.18 -0.16 -3.69
C ILE A 9 2.36 -1.13 -4.87
N GLY A 10 3.48 -1.88 -4.91
CA GLY A 10 3.77 -2.89 -5.93
C GLY A 10 2.79 -4.07 -5.95
N VAL A 11 2.31 -4.54 -4.79
CA VAL A 11 1.34 -5.65 -4.71
C VAL A 11 -0.10 -5.23 -5.02
N ILE A 12 -0.39 -3.93 -5.11
CA ILE A 12 -1.73 -3.38 -5.40
C ILE A 12 -1.83 -2.85 -6.83
N THR A 13 -0.76 -2.27 -7.39
CA THR A 13 -0.76 -1.65 -8.74
C THR A 13 -0.64 -2.73 -9.85
N PRO A 14 -1.23 -2.54 -11.05
CA PRO A 14 -1.10 -3.51 -12.15
C PRO A 14 0.31 -3.43 -12.77
N PRO A 15 1.24 -4.27 -12.28
CA PRO A 15 1.85 -5.35 -13.06
C PRO A 15 2.01 -6.67 -12.27
N VAL A 16 1.90 -6.62 -10.93
CA VAL A 16 1.96 -7.78 -10.01
C VAL A 16 0.60 -7.97 -9.35
N GLY A 17 0.00 -6.90 -8.80
CA GLY A 17 -1.41 -6.81 -8.42
C GLY A 17 -1.96 -7.93 -7.52
N ILE A 18 -1.08 -8.66 -6.81
CA ILE A 18 -1.42 -9.91 -6.11
C ILE A 18 -2.62 -9.73 -5.19
N ASN A 19 -2.69 -8.63 -4.44
CA ASN A 19 -3.82 -8.39 -3.53
C ASN A 19 -5.14 -8.25 -4.28
N VAL A 20 -5.12 -7.60 -5.46
CA VAL A 20 -6.30 -7.43 -6.31
C VAL A 20 -6.70 -8.75 -6.98
N TYR A 21 -5.73 -9.56 -7.39
CA TYR A 21 -5.98 -10.89 -7.97
C TYR A 21 -6.54 -11.89 -6.94
N VAL A 22 -6.06 -11.86 -5.70
CA VAL A 22 -6.61 -12.69 -4.60
C VAL A 22 -8.07 -12.32 -4.34
N VAL A 23 -8.38 -11.01 -4.26
CA VAL A 23 -9.77 -10.55 -4.08
C VAL A 23 -10.64 -10.97 -5.28
N SER A 24 -10.13 -10.87 -6.50
CA SER A 24 -10.84 -11.34 -7.69
C SER A 24 -11.07 -12.86 -7.70
N GLY A 25 -10.19 -13.65 -7.07
CA GLY A 25 -10.35 -15.10 -6.94
C GLY A 25 -11.45 -15.51 -5.95
N VAL A 26 -11.67 -14.69 -4.91
CA VAL A 26 -12.72 -14.89 -3.89
C VAL A 26 -14.05 -14.30 -4.37
N ALA A 27 -14.03 -13.08 -4.89
CA ALA A 27 -15.18 -12.35 -5.40
C ALA A 27 -15.24 -12.41 -6.93
N ARG A 28 -15.57 -13.58 -7.47
CA ARG A 28 -15.59 -13.85 -8.92
C ARG A 28 -16.59 -13.00 -9.70
N ASP A 29 -17.61 -12.48 -9.02
CA ASP A 29 -18.66 -11.65 -9.61
C ASP A 29 -18.25 -10.17 -9.78
N VAL A 30 -17.09 -9.77 -9.22
CA VAL A 30 -16.61 -8.39 -9.28
C VAL A 30 -15.51 -8.27 -10.33
N PRO A 31 -15.69 -7.45 -11.38
CA PRO A 31 -14.65 -7.24 -12.39
C PRO A 31 -13.41 -6.57 -11.77
N LEU A 32 -12.23 -7.01 -12.22
CA LEU A 32 -10.92 -6.55 -11.76
C LEU A 32 -10.81 -5.01 -11.70
N HIS A 33 -11.38 -4.32 -12.70
CA HIS A 33 -11.33 -2.86 -12.79
C HIS A 33 -12.04 -2.16 -11.61
N LEU A 34 -13.11 -2.75 -11.07
CA LEU A 34 -13.83 -2.19 -9.91
C LEU A 34 -13.01 -2.36 -8.64
N ILE A 35 -12.32 -3.49 -8.51
CA ILE A 35 -11.43 -3.77 -7.38
C ILE A 35 -10.25 -2.79 -7.40
N PHE A 36 -9.63 -2.58 -8.57
CA PHE A 36 -8.57 -1.58 -8.75
C PHE A 36 -9.05 -0.16 -8.40
N ARG A 37 -10.24 0.21 -8.87
CA ARG A 37 -10.83 1.52 -8.57
C ARG A 37 -11.15 1.68 -7.09
N GLY A 38 -11.57 0.61 -6.41
CA GLY A 38 -11.77 0.56 -4.97
C GLY A 38 -10.47 0.63 -4.16
N ALA A 39 -9.35 0.14 -4.72
CA ALA A 39 -8.03 0.21 -4.09
C ALA A 39 -7.32 1.56 -4.29
N MET A 40 -7.75 2.38 -5.25
CA MET A 40 -7.21 3.72 -5.54
C MET A 40 -7.10 4.64 -4.30
N PRO A 41 -8.13 4.80 -3.44
CA PRO A 41 -8.01 5.62 -2.22
C PRO A 41 -6.94 5.08 -1.24
N PHE A 42 -6.76 3.77 -1.17
CA PHE A 42 -5.72 3.17 -0.36
C PHE A 42 -4.32 3.45 -0.92
N LEU A 43 -4.17 3.38 -2.24
CA LEU A 43 -2.92 3.75 -2.92
C LEU A 43 -2.52 5.20 -2.64
N LEU A 44 -3.49 6.12 -2.68
CA LEU A 44 -3.28 7.53 -2.34
C LEU A 44 -2.85 7.70 -0.87
N ALA A 45 -3.45 6.96 0.05
CA ALA A 45 -3.06 6.98 1.46
C ALA A 45 -1.63 6.49 1.66
N LEU A 46 -1.20 5.45 0.93
CA LEU A 46 0.19 4.96 0.96
C LEU A 46 1.17 6.02 0.43
N ILE A 47 0.86 6.66 -0.70
CA ILE A 47 1.69 7.71 -1.28
C ILE A 47 1.80 8.89 -0.31
N PHE A 48 0.68 9.32 0.28
CA PHE A 48 0.67 10.37 1.30
C PHE A 48 1.52 9.98 2.51
N GLY A 49 1.40 8.74 2.99
CA GLY A 49 2.21 8.21 4.08
C GLY A 49 3.71 8.23 3.76
N ILE A 50 4.09 7.88 2.53
CA ILE A 50 5.50 7.96 2.08
C ILE A 50 5.99 9.41 2.11
N VAL A 51 5.23 10.35 1.54
CA VAL A 51 5.60 11.78 1.54
C VAL A 51 5.72 12.32 2.97
N LEU A 52 4.76 11.98 3.83
CA LEU A 52 4.76 12.40 5.23
C LEU A 52 5.99 11.85 5.98
N LEU A 53 6.33 10.58 5.79
CA LEU A 53 7.51 9.96 6.41
C LEU A 53 8.83 10.45 5.82
N MET A 54 8.82 10.91 4.57
CA MET A 54 9.99 11.53 3.94
C MET A 54 10.28 12.91 4.55
N ILE A 55 9.24 13.69 4.87
CA ILE A 55 9.36 15.00 5.54
C ILE A 55 9.62 14.82 7.04
N PHE A 56 8.97 13.85 7.68
CA PHE A 56 9.06 13.58 9.12
C PHE A 56 9.56 12.14 9.39
N PRO A 57 10.83 11.83 9.13
CA PRO A 57 11.39 10.49 9.34
C PRO A 57 11.38 10.06 10.82
N GLN A 58 11.30 11.03 11.72
CA GLN A 58 11.19 10.84 13.17
C GLN A 58 9.97 9.98 13.54
N LEU A 59 8.87 10.05 12.79
CA LEU A 59 7.68 9.23 13.01
C LEU A 59 7.96 7.74 12.81
N ALA A 60 8.77 7.38 11.81
CA ALA A 60 9.18 6.00 11.56
C ALA A 60 10.31 5.54 12.51
N LEU A 61 11.12 6.47 13.00
CA LEU A 61 12.23 6.20 13.91
C LEU A 61 11.83 6.24 15.39
N PHE A 62 10.60 6.66 15.72
CA PHE A 62 10.11 6.73 17.08
C PHE A 62 10.20 5.37 17.80
N LEU A 63 9.64 4.31 17.17
CA LEU A 63 9.65 2.97 17.77
C LEU A 63 11.06 2.37 17.84
N PRO A 64 11.89 2.37 16.76
CA PRO A 64 13.28 1.94 16.86
C PRO A 64 14.14 2.73 17.85
N GLY A 65 13.86 4.02 18.03
CA GLY A 65 14.56 4.88 18.99
C GLY A 65 14.20 4.59 20.44
N LEU A 66 13.03 4.00 20.69
CA LEU A 66 12.55 3.63 22.03
C LEU A 66 13.07 2.27 22.50
N VAL A 67 13.42 1.37 21.57
CA VAL A 67 13.87 -0.02 21.84
C VAL A 67 15.41 -0.09 21.96
N LYS A 68 16.05 1.00 22.38
CA LYS A 68 17.48 1.02 22.71
C LYS A 68 17.74 0.51 24.12
#